data_AF-A0A2V7Z6S1-F1
#
_entry.id   AF-A0A2V7Z6S1-F1
#
_cell.length_a   1.000
_cell.length_b   1.000
_cell.length_c   1.000
_cell.angle_alpha   90.00
_cell.angle_beta   90.00
_cell.angle_gamma   90.00
#
_symmetry.space_group_name_H-M   'P 1'
#
loop_
_entity.id
_entity.type
_entity.pdbx_description
1 polymer ?
#
loop_
_entity_poly.entity_id
_entity_poly.type
_entity_poly.pdbx_seq_one_letter_code
_entity_poly.pdbx_strand_id
1 'polypeptide(L)' 'MLWKGFQRPKRVEAETETLTATYGRFTAQPFERGFATTIGNALRRCLLSSIEGAAITAVNI' A
#
# COMPACT_ATOMS: atom_id res chain seq x y z
N MET A 1 -7.16 0.14 25.09
CA MET A 1 -8.39 -0.63 24.78
C MET A 1 -8.20 -1.28 23.41
N LEU A 2 -7.72 -2.53 23.37
CA LEU A 2 -7.68 -3.33 22.14
C LEU A 2 -9.10 -3.82 21.88
N TRP A 3 -9.66 -3.45 20.73
CA TRP A 3 -11.01 -3.81 20.35
C TRP A 3 -11.07 -5.34 20.21
N LYS A 4 -11.74 -6.03 21.14
CA LYS A 4 -11.95 -7.47 21.06
C LYS A 4 -12.80 -7.76 19.82
N GLY A 5 -12.31 -8.62 18.92
CA GLY A 5 -13.05 -9.08 17.74
C GLY A 5 -12.75 -8.36 16.42
N PHE A 6 -11.82 -7.39 16.39
CA PHE A 6 -11.45 -6.73 15.13
C PHE A 6 -10.63 -7.66 14.21
N GLN A 7 -11.15 -7.92 13.01
CA GLN A 7 -10.49 -8.79 12.04
C GLN A 7 -9.30 -8.08 11.36
N ARG A 8 -8.10 -8.56 11.69
CA ARG A 8 -6.83 -8.09 11.11
C ARG A 8 -6.33 -9.06 10.03
N PRO A 9 -5.65 -8.55 8.97
CA PRO A 9 -5.03 -9.42 7.99
C PRO A 9 -3.96 -10.28 8.66
N LYS A 10 -3.92 -11.57 8.32
CA LYS A 10 -2.98 -12.52 8.94
C LYS A 10 -1.57 -12.39 8.36
N ARG A 11 -1.48 -12.13 7.05
CA ARG A 11 -0.22 -12.01 6.32
C ARG A 11 -0.42 -11.14 5.08
N VAL A 12 0.70 -10.58 4.61
CA VAL A 12 0.82 -9.97 3.28
C VAL A 12 1.57 -10.95 2.39
N GLU A 13 0.98 -11.31 1.26
CA GLU A 13 1.53 -12.26 0.30
C GLU A 13 1.94 -11.51 -0.96
N ALA A 14 3.21 -11.63 -1.35
CA ALA A 14 3.70 -11.08 -2.61
C ALA A 14 3.49 -12.11 -3.72
N GLU A 15 3.02 -11.65 -4.88
CA GLU A 15 3.02 -12.47 -6.08
C GLU A 15 4.40 -12.43 -6.73
N THR A 16 5.16 -13.51 -6.52
CA THR A 16 6.55 -13.60 -6.99
C THR A 16 6.68 -13.70 -8.50
N GLU A 17 5.65 -14.17 -9.21
CA GLU A 17 5.67 -14.34 -10.66
C GLU A 17 5.66 -13.00 -11.41
N THR A 18 5.01 -11.99 -10.85
CA THR A 18 4.93 -10.64 -11.46
C THR A 18 5.96 -9.68 -10.89
N LEU A 19 6.72 -10.10 -9.86
CA LEU A 19 7.67 -9.24 -9.16
C LEU A 19 8.85 -8.86 -10.07
N THR A 20 9.05 -7.55 -10.24
CA THR A 20 10.19 -6.98 -10.96
C THR A 20 10.89 -5.93 -10.09
N ALA A 21 11.95 -5.32 -10.60
CA ALA A 21 12.64 -4.23 -9.90
C ALA A 21 11.75 -2.99 -9.68
N THR A 22 10.67 -2.81 -10.46
CA THR A 22 9.81 -1.61 -10.44
C THR A 22 8.33 -1.92 -10.22
N TYR A 23 7.95 -3.19 -10.13
CA TYR A 23 6.56 -3.63 -9.92
C TYR A 23 6.48 -4.76 -8.92
N GLY A 24 5.49 -4.70 -8.03
CA GLY A 24 5.13 -5.80 -7.15
C GLY A 24 3.64 -5.80 -6.85
N ARG A 25 3.01 -6.98 -6.86
CA ARG A 25 1.61 -7.18 -6.48
C ARG A 25 1.54 -7.88 -5.11
N PHE A 26 0.75 -7.31 -4.20
CA PHE A 26 0.61 -7.81 -2.84
C PHE A 26 -0.86 -8.04 -2.51
N THR A 27 -1.15 -9.14 -1.82
CA THR A 27 -2.48 -9.48 -1.32
C THR A 27 -2.44 -9.59 0.20
N ALA A 28 -3.35 -8.91 0.88
CA ALA A 28 -3.51 -9.00 2.33
C ALA A 28 -4.97 -9.32 2.66
N GLN A 29 -5.18 -10.36 3.45
CA GLN A 29 -6.53 -10.79 3.85
C GLN A 29 -6.45 -11.64 5.13
N PRO A 30 -7.58 -11.84 5.83
CA PRO A 30 -8.87 -11.13 5.70
C PRO A 30 -8.86 -9.78 6.43
N PHE A 31 -9.65 -8.82 5.93
CA PHE A 31 -9.91 -7.56 6.62
C PHE A 31 -11.32 -7.54 7.22
N GLU A 32 -11.49 -6.78 8.30
CA GLU A 32 -12.80 -6.33 8.76
C GLU A 32 -13.57 -5.65 7.62
N ARG A 33 -14.90 -5.81 7.58
CA ARG A 33 -15.73 -5.27 6.50
C ARG A 33 -15.52 -3.75 6.36
N GLY A 34 -15.19 -3.30 5.15
CA GLY A 34 -14.92 -1.89 4.82
C GLY A 34 -13.51 -1.40 5.17
N PHE A 35 -12.76 -2.13 6.02
CA PHE A 35 -11.44 -1.69 6.46
C PHE A 35 -10.36 -1.83 5.38
N ALA A 36 -10.54 -2.76 4.44
CA ALA A 36 -9.68 -2.89 3.26
C ALA A 36 -9.65 -1.60 2.44
N THR A 37 -10.80 -0.93 2.25
CA THR A 37 -10.90 0.35 1.54
C THR A 37 -10.21 1.47 2.30
N THR A 38 -10.40 1.55 3.62
CA THR A 38 -9.74 2.53 4.48
C THR A 38 -8.22 2.42 4.39
N ILE A 39 -7.68 1.22 4.55
CA ILE A 39 -6.24 0.96 4.48
C ILE A 39 -5.72 1.18 3.06
N GLY A 40 -6.41 0.67 2.03
CA GLY A 40 -6.00 0.83 0.64
C GLY A 40 -5.93 2.29 0.20
N ASN A 41 -6.93 3.09 0.57
CA ASN A 41 -6.93 4.54 0.28
C ASN A 41 -5.83 5.28 1.03
N ALA A 42 -5.61 4.95 2.31
CA ALA A 42 -4.53 5.54 3.09
C ALA A 42 -3.16 5.22 2.48
N LEU A 43 -2.89 3.95 2.17
CA LEU A 43 -1.66 3.52 1.51
C LEU A 43 -1.47 4.22 0.16
N ARG A 44 -2.51 4.25 -0.68
CA ARG A 44 -2.45 4.96 -1.97
C ARG A 44 -2.05 6.43 -1.80
N ARG A 45 -2.64 7.15 -0.84
CA ARG A 45 -2.30 8.55 -0.59
C ARG A 45 -0.87 8.73 -0.10
N CYS A 46 -0.43 7.93 0.86
CA CYS A 46 0.94 8.02 1.38
C CYS A 46 1.97 7.69 0.30
N LEU A 47 1.74 6.61 -0.47
CA LEU A 47 2.66 6.18 -1.51
C LEU A 47 2.77 7.19 -2.66
N LEU A 48 1.70 7.90 -3.00
CA LEU A 48 1.71 8.88 -4.10
C LEU A 48 2.15 10.29 -3.70
N SER A 49 2.01 10.67 -2.43
CA SER A 49 2.17 12.07 -2.02
C SER A 49 3.15 12.30 -0.87
N SER A 50 3.65 11.24 -0.24
CA SER A 50 4.51 11.35 0.94
C SER A 50 5.81 10.55 0.81
N ILE A 51 6.10 9.99 -0.36
CA ILE A 51 7.41 9.40 -0.64
C ILE A 51 8.33 10.50 -1.17
N GLU A 52 9.48 10.65 -0.52
CA GLU A 52 10.53 11.55 -0.96
C GLU A 52 11.21 11.01 -2.22
N GLY A 53 11.54 11.91 -3.14
CA GLY A 53 12.22 11.59 -4.39
C GLY A 53 12.80 12.83 -5.04
N ALA A 54 13.54 12.64 -6.13
CA ALA A 54 14.05 13.72 -6.96
C ALA A 54 13.30 13.75 -8.29
N ALA A 55 12.92 14.94 -8.74
CA ALA A 55 12.29 15.17 -10.03
C ALA A 55 12.85 16.45 -10.65
N ILE A 56 12.86 16.51 -11.99
CA ILE A 56 13.24 17.72 -12.73
C ILE A 56 12.17 18.79 -12.46
N THR A 57 12.59 19.96 -12.00
CA THR A 57 11.68 21.07 -11.66
C THR A 57 11.65 22.16 -12.74
N ALA A 58 12.76 22.40 -13.42
CA ALA A 58 12.87 23.41 -14.48
C ALA A 58 14.00 23.08 -15.45
N VAL A 59 13.86 23.54 -16.69
CA VAL A 59 14.91 23.52 -17.72
C VAL A 59 14.92 24.90 -18.38
N ASN A 60 16.09 25.53 -18.49
CA ASN A 60 16.30 26.76 -19.26
C ASN A 60 17.31 26.45 -20.37
N ILE A 61 16.99 26.83 -21.60
CA ILE A 61 17.78 26.57 -22.81
C ILE A 61 18.42 27.87 -23.27
#